data_AF-A0A7G7G323-F1
#
_entry.id   AF-A0A7G7G323-F1
#
_cell.length_a   1.000
_cell.length_b   1.000
_cell.length_c   1.000
_cell.angle_alpha   90.00
_cell.angle_beta   90.00
_cell.angle_gamma   90.00
#
_symmetry.space_group_name_H-M   'P 1'
#
loop_
_entity.id
_entity.type
_entity.pdbx_description
1 polymer ?
#
loop_
_entity_poly.entity_id
_entity_poly.type
_entity_poly.pdbx_seq_one_letter_code
_entity_poly.pdbx_strand_id
1 'polypeptide(L)'
;MLRYQIKQPDELQPIEIRTILHYWEVDEWQQLSESEFKNKFAQSEFHLLTNENFKILAVARLNFDFSIKVQDQFYKLVELVGLVAMEKRRGYGKKLIENLVANVKARNLQTISFCEMVNRPFYQSCQLPMLLNQAKQLREPTGAEWLVPEDDDLLIVHLSEEHTQILKNLSPENLGYLVLGN
;
A
#
# COMPACT_ATOMS: atom_id res chain seq x y z
N MET A 1 -18.96 -17.59 -4.30
CA MET A 1 -19.11 -16.33 -3.55
C MET A 1 -17.74 -15.74 -3.25
N LEU A 2 -17.59 -14.42 -3.35
CA LEU A 2 -16.37 -13.71 -2.97
C LEU A 2 -16.44 -13.35 -1.47
N ARG A 3 -15.32 -13.48 -0.76
CA ARG A 3 -15.20 -13.14 0.65
C ARG A 3 -14.06 -12.15 0.84
N TYR A 4 -14.31 -11.09 1.60
CA TYR A 4 -13.29 -10.15 2.03
C TYR A 4 -12.83 -10.53 3.44
N GLN A 5 -11.52 -10.62 3.63
CA GLN A 5 -10.89 -10.98 4.89
C GLN A 5 -9.76 -10.02 5.19
N ILE A 6 -9.56 -9.77 6.47
CA ILE A 6 -8.45 -8.99 6.99
C ILE A 6 -7.68 -9.95 7.90
N LYS A 7 -6.37 -10.03 7.71
CA LYS A 7 -5.48 -10.89 8.50
C LYS A 7 -4.25 -10.13 8.94
N GLN A 8 -3.86 -10.35 10.19
CA GLN A 8 -2.53 -10.03 10.67
C GLN A 8 -1.51 -11.07 10.14
N PRO A 9 -0.20 -10.77 10.17
CA PRO A 9 0.81 -11.67 9.61
C PRO A 9 0.82 -13.05 10.29
N ASP A 10 0.58 -13.10 11.59
CA ASP A 10 0.53 -14.33 12.39
C ASP A 10 -0.69 -15.21 12.08
N GLU A 11 -1.79 -14.62 11.60
CA GLU A 11 -3.01 -15.30 11.17
C GLU A 11 -2.93 -15.91 9.76
N LEU A 12 -1.94 -15.50 8.95
CA LEU A 12 -1.71 -16.05 7.61
C LEU A 12 -1.18 -17.48 7.69
N GLN A 13 -1.80 -18.35 6.89
CA GLN A 13 -1.39 -19.74 6.75
C GLN A 13 -0.13 -19.86 5.86
N PRO A 14 0.68 -20.92 6.02
CA PRO A 14 1.90 -21.09 5.21
C PRO A 14 1.66 -21.06 3.70
N ILE A 15 0.52 -21.59 3.24
CA ILE A 15 0.14 -21.58 1.82
C ILE A 15 -0.26 -20.19 1.32
N GLU A 16 -0.87 -19.37 2.19
CA GLU A 16 -1.22 -17.98 1.88
C GLU A 16 0.03 -17.14 1.73
N ILE A 17 0.98 -17.27 2.67
CA ILE A 17 2.29 -16.57 2.62
C ILE A 17 3.03 -16.91 1.32
N ARG A 18 3.16 -18.20 0.98
CA ARG A 18 3.79 -18.61 -0.28
C ARG A 18 3.09 -18.04 -1.51
N THR A 19 1.75 -17.99 -1.49
CA THR A 19 0.97 -17.43 -2.59
C THR A 19 1.24 -15.92 -2.73
N ILE A 20 1.22 -15.18 -1.62
CA ILE A 20 1.48 -13.74 -1.62
C ILE A 20 2.89 -13.45 -2.15
N LEU A 21 3.91 -14.14 -1.63
CA LEU A 21 5.30 -13.97 -2.06
C LEU A 21 5.48 -14.28 -3.54
N HIS A 22 4.86 -15.35 -4.04
CA HIS A 22 4.93 -15.73 -5.45
C HIS A 22 4.37 -14.63 -6.37
N TYR A 23 3.24 -14.01 -6.00
CA TYR A 23 2.58 -13.00 -6.84
C TYR A 23 3.14 -11.59 -6.67
N TRP A 24 3.86 -11.29 -5.60
CA TRP A 24 4.56 -10.02 -5.47
C TRP A 24 5.83 -9.94 -6.34
N GLU A 25 6.36 -11.08 -6.79
CA GLU A 25 7.50 -11.13 -7.72
C GLU A 25 8.73 -10.31 -7.24
N VAL A 26 8.91 -10.19 -5.92
CA VAL A 26 10.09 -9.57 -5.30
C VAL A 26 11.12 -10.67 -5.00
N ASP A 27 12.18 -10.71 -5.81
CA ASP A 27 13.18 -11.80 -5.79
C ASP A 27 13.79 -12.03 -4.40
N GLU A 28 14.09 -10.98 -3.67
CA GLU A 28 14.66 -11.05 -2.31
C GLU A 28 13.70 -11.71 -1.31
N TRP A 29 12.40 -11.69 -1.58
CA TRP A 29 11.38 -12.18 -0.65
C TRP A 29 10.90 -13.59 -0.97
N GLN A 30 11.18 -14.12 -2.16
CA GLN A 30 10.70 -15.44 -2.58
C GLN A 30 11.18 -16.59 -1.68
N GLN A 31 12.30 -16.40 -0.98
CA GLN A 31 12.92 -17.41 -0.10
C GLN A 31 12.65 -17.17 1.38
N LEU A 32 11.83 -16.18 1.75
CA LEU A 32 11.50 -15.94 3.16
C LEU A 32 10.80 -17.17 3.74
N SER A 33 11.31 -17.66 4.87
CA SER A 33 10.57 -18.60 5.72
C SER A 33 9.31 -17.93 6.29
N GLU A 34 8.38 -18.74 6.79
CA GLU A 34 7.18 -18.24 7.44
C GLU A 34 7.50 -17.29 8.61
N SER A 35 8.48 -17.63 9.46
CA SER A 35 8.90 -16.79 10.58
C SER A 35 9.50 -15.47 10.11
N GLU A 36 10.34 -15.49 9.06
CA GLU A 36 10.94 -14.26 8.53
C GLU A 36 9.89 -13.36 7.89
N PHE A 37 8.93 -13.93 7.16
CA PHE A 37 7.80 -13.18 6.61
C PHE A 37 7.00 -12.50 7.72
N LYS A 38 6.60 -13.26 8.76
CA LYS A 38 5.80 -12.74 9.87
C LYS A 38 6.52 -11.62 10.62
N ASN A 39 7.83 -11.77 10.85
CA ASN A 39 8.64 -10.74 11.48
C ASN A 39 8.79 -9.51 10.59
N LYS A 40 9.10 -9.69 9.30
CA LYS A 40 9.29 -8.59 8.34
C LYS A 40 8.03 -7.74 8.17
N PHE A 41 6.86 -8.37 8.21
CA PHE A 41 5.58 -7.69 8.02
C PHE A 41 4.81 -7.49 9.33
N ALA A 42 5.46 -7.55 10.49
CA ALA A 42 4.81 -7.50 11.81
C ALA A 42 3.95 -6.25 12.04
N GLN A 43 4.28 -5.13 11.39
CA GLN A 43 3.50 -3.87 11.43
C GLN A 43 2.54 -3.72 10.23
N SER A 44 2.07 -4.84 9.68
CA SER A 44 1.20 -4.85 8.50
C SER A 44 -0.11 -5.57 8.72
N GLU A 45 -1.12 -5.18 7.95
CA GLU A 45 -2.40 -5.88 7.84
C GLU A 45 -2.61 -6.30 6.37
N PHE A 46 -3.05 -7.53 6.17
CA PHE A 46 -3.28 -8.12 4.85
C PHE A 46 -4.77 -8.16 4.55
N HIS A 47 -5.15 -7.53 3.45
CA HIS A 47 -6.51 -7.49 2.94
C HIS A 47 -6.63 -8.49 1.80
N LEU A 48 -7.45 -9.51 2.01
CA LEU A 48 -7.60 -10.62 1.07
C LEU A 48 -9.00 -10.62 0.48
N LEU A 49 -9.07 -10.82 -0.83
CA LEU A 49 -10.28 -11.28 -1.49
C LEU A 49 -10.12 -12.76 -1.80
N THR A 50 -11.00 -13.62 -1.27
CA THR A 50 -10.95 -15.06 -1.49
C THR A 50 -12.22 -15.59 -2.14
N ASN A 51 -12.15 -16.80 -2.70
CA ASN A 51 -13.34 -17.58 -3.04
C ASN A 51 -13.84 -18.42 -1.83
N GLU A 52 -14.84 -19.27 -2.06
CA GLU A 52 -15.43 -20.14 -1.04
C GLU A 52 -14.45 -21.19 -0.48
N ASN A 53 -13.44 -21.56 -1.27
CA ASN A 53 -12.39 -22.50 -0.90
C ASN A 53 -11.17 -21.80 -0.29
N PHE A 54 -11.32 -20.54 0.14
CA PHE A 54 -10.26 -19.72 0.71
C PHE A 54 -9.05 -19.50 -0.22
N LYS A 55 -9.19 -19.74 -1.53
CA LYS A 55 -8.15 -19.38 -2.51
C LYS A 55 -8.09 -17.86 -2.61
N ILE A 56 -6.91 -17.29 -2.45
CA ILE A 56 -6.65 -15.85 -2.64
C ILE A 56 -6.84 -15.49 -4.11
N LEU A 57 -7.67 -14.50 -4.37
CA LEU A 57 -7.97 -13.93 -5.70
C LEU A 57 -7.32 -12.56 -5.89
N ALA A 58 -7.18 -11.80 -4.81
CA ALA A 58 -6.41 -10.58 -4.75
C ALA A 58 -5.92 -10.35 -3.31
N VAL A 59 -4.80 -9.66 -3.17
CA VAL A 59 -4.23 -9.21 -1.90
C VAL A 59 -3.81 -7.75 -2.01
N ALA A 60 -3.89 -7.03 -0.89
CA ALA A 60 -3.25 -5.75 -0.67
C ALA A 60 -2.76 -5.71 0.78
N ARG A 61 -1.79 -4.86 1.07
CA ARG A 61 -1.20 -4.70 2.40
C ARG A 61 -1.38 -3.26 2.85
N LEU A 62 -1.81 -3.08 4.11
CA LEU A 62 -1.65 -1.83 4.82
C LEU A 62 -0.39 -1.92 5.69
N ASN A 63 0.54 -0.99 5.50
CA ASN A 63 1.73 -0.81 6.30
C ASN A 63 1.47 0.29 7.34
N PHE A 64 1.50 -0.05 8.63
CA PHE A 64 1.29 0.90 9.71
C PHE A 64 2.58 1.57 10.19
N ASP A 65 3.72 1.10 9.68
CA ASP A 65 5.03 1.63 10.01
C ASP A 65 5.54 2.55 8.90
N PHE A 66 4.77 3.61 8.69
CA PHE A 66 4.98 4.55 7.61
C PHE A 66 4.74 5.98 8.11
N SER A 67 5.67 6.87 7.77
CA SER A 67 5.55 8.30 8.05
C SER A 67 6.16 9.10 6.91
N ILE A 68 5.66 10.31 6.73
CA ILE A 68 6.28 11.31 5.86
C ILE A 68 6.79 12.42 6.74
N LYS A 69 8.09 12.72 6.65
CA LYS A 69 8.66 13.93 7.23
C LYS A 69 8.57 15.06 6.22
N VAL A 70 7.95 16.17 6.58
CA VAL A 70 7.94 17.40 5.77
C VAL A 70 8.45 18.51 6.68
N GLN A 71 9.51 19.21 6.26
CA GLN A 71 10.26 20.12 7.13
C GLN A 71 10.71 19.37 8.40
N ASP A 72 10.41 19.88 9.61
CA ASP A 72 10.76 19.25 10.89
C ASP A 72 9.60 18.50 11.56
N GLN A 73 8.53 18.22 10.82
CA GLN A 73 7.35 17.53 11.33
C GLN A 73 7.18 16.14 10.69
N PHE A 74 6.78 15.17 11.51
CA PHE A 74 6.48 13.80 11.09
C PHE A 74 4.98 13.57 11.06
N TYR A 75 4.49 13.13 9.90
CA TYR A 75 3.10 12.78 9.69
C TYR A 75 2.99 11.26 9.61
N LYS A 76 2.45 10.65 10.67
CA LYS A 76 2.20 9.21 10.68
C LYS A 76 1.00 8.89 9.80
N LEU A 77 1.23 8.02 8.82
CA LEU A 77 0.23 7.60 7.85
C LEU A 77 0.22 6.07 7.76
N VAL A 78 -0.77 5.53 7.08
CA VAL A 78 -0.83 4.13 6.67
C VAL A 78 -0.54 4.09 5.17
N GLU A 79 0.33 3.19 4.76
CA GLU A 79 0.66 3.01 3.36
C GLU A 79 -0.08 1.77 2.82
N LEU A 80 -0.86 1.96 1.77
CA LEU A 80 -1.45 0.87 0.98
C LEU A 80 -0.46 0.46 -0.12
N VAL A 81 -0.02 -0.79 -0.09
CA VAL A 81 0.97 -1.36 -1.01
C VAL A 81 0.67 -2.83 -1.31
N GLY A 82 1.45 -3.44 -2.20
CA GLY A 82 1.36 -4.87 -2.48
C GLY A 82 0.02 -5.31 -3.07
N LEU A 83 -0.69 -4.40 -3.75
CA LEU A 83 -1.94 -4.72 -4.43
C LEU A 83 -1.64 -5.61 -5.65
N VAL A 84 -2.09 -6.86 -5.59
CA VAL A 84 -2.00 -7.78 -6.73
C VAL A 84 -3.27 -8.63 -6.83
N ALA A 85 -3.71 -8.83 -8.08
CA ALA A 85 -4.77 -9.78 -8.40
C ALA A 85 -4.17 -11.00 -9.07
N MET A 86 -4.49 -12.18 -8.54
CA MET A 86 -3.88 -13.45 -8.97
C MET A 86 -4.32 -13.82 -10.39
N GLU A 87 -5.48 -13.31 -10.81
CA GLU A 87 -5.97 -13.36 -12.18
C GLU A 87 -6.26 -11.94 -12.68
N LYS A 88 -5.49 -11.49 -13.68
CA LYS A 88 -5.67 -10.19 -14.32
C LYS A 88 -7.03 -10.13 -15.05
N ARG A 89 -7.61 -8.93 -15.15
CA ARG A 89 -8.86 -8.64 -15.89
C ARG A 89 -10.13 -9.36 -15.39
N ARG A 90 -10.13 -9.88 -14.15
CA ARG A 90 -11.31 -10.47 -13.50
C ARG A 90 -12.08 -9.51 -12.59
N GLY A 91 -11.59 -8.28 -12.40
CA GLY A 91 -12.19 -7.30 -11.49
C GLY A 91 -11.89 -7.52 -10.01
N TYR A 92 -11.11 -8.55 -9.64
CA TYR A 92 -10.79 -8.87 -8.25
C TYR A 92 -10.02 -7.77 -7.54
N GLY A 93 -9.02 -7.16 -8.19
CA GLY A 93 -8.28 -6.03 -7.62
C GLY A 93 -9.20 -4.84 -7.30
N LYS A 94 -10.09 -4.47 -8.23
CA LYS A 94 -11.08 -3.40 -8.00
C LYS A 94 -12.00 -3.76 -6.83
N LYS A 95 -12.50 -4.99 -6.77
CA LYS A 95 -13.39 -5.42 -5.68
C LYS A 95 -12.68 -5.41 -4.32
N LEU A 96 -11.40 -5.76 -4.28
CA LEU A 96 -10.60 -5.66 -3.07
C LEU A 96 -10.43 -4.20 -2.63
N ILE A 97 -10.08 -3.29 -3.54
CA ILE A 97 -9.95 -1.85 -3.26
C ILE A 97 -11.25 -1.26 -2.73
N GLU A 98 -12.40 -1.60 -3.32
CA GLU A 98 -13.71 -1.14 -2.80
C GLU A 98 -13.92 -1.51 -1.33
N ASN A 99 -13.65 -2.77 -0.96
CA ASN A 99 -13.80 -3.23 0.43
C ASN A 99 -12.75 -2.60 1.37
N LEU A 100 -11.50 -2.48 0.90
CA LEU A 100 -10.41 -1.90 1.65
C LEU A 100 -10.67 -0.42 1.96
N VAL A 101 -11.09 0.36 0.95
CA VAL A 101 -11.44 1.78 1.12
C VAL A 101 -12.57 1.94 2.14
N ALA A 102 -13.60 1.10 2.07
CA ALA A 102 -14.69 1.12 3.04
C ALA A 102 -14.19 0.83 4.47
N ASN A 103 -13.28 -0.14 4.64
CA ASN A 103 -12.68 -0.46 5.94
C ASN A 103 -11.81 0.69 6.48
N VAL A 104 -10.92 1.22 5.66
CA VAL A 104 -10.02 2.32 5.98
C VAL A 104 -10.80 3.55 6.44
N LYS A 105 -11.87 3.91 5.71
CA LYS A 105 -12.76 5.02 6.09
C LYS A 105 -13.50 4.75 7.39
N ALA A 106 -14.06 3.55 7.57
CA ALA A 106 -14.77 3.18 8.79
C ALA A 106 -13.88 3.24 10.04
N ARG A 107 -12.58 2.96 9.89
CA ARG A 107 -11.57 3.03 10.96
C ARG A 107 -10.85 4.38 11.06
N ASN A 108 -11.18 5.33 10.17
CA ASN A 108 -10.54 6.64 10.07
C ASN A 108 -9.01 6.58 9.91
N LEU A 109 -8.48 5.60 9.16
CA LEU A 109 -7.04 5.44 8.96
C LEU A 109 -6.53 6.39 7.89
N GLN A 110 -5.65 7.32 8.25
CA GLN A 110 -5.01 8.25 7.31
C GLN A 110 -4.12 7.46 6.34
N THR A 111 -4.61 7.16 5.14
CA THR A 111 -4.04 6.16 4.23
C THR A 111 -3.76 6.75 2.85
N ILE A 112 -2.55 6.52 2.36
CA ILE A 112 -2.13 6.85 0.99
C ILE A 112 -1.57 5.61 0.28
N SER A 113 -1.42 5.70 -1.03
CA SER A 113 -0.67 4.74 -1.85
C SER A 113 0.11 5.51 -2.90
N PHE A 114 1.08 4.85 -3.52
CA PHE A 114 1.80 5.36 -4.66
C PHE A 114 1.27 4.76 -5.96
N CYS A 115 1.48 5.44 -7.08
CA CYS A 115 1.05 4.98 -8.38
C CYS A 115 1.97 5.48 -9.49
N GLU A 116 2.58 4.56 -10.22
CA GLU A 116 3.12 4.80 -11.55
C GLU A 116 2.03 5.23 -12.55
N MET A 117 2.39 6.11 -13.49
CA MET A 117 1.49 6.64 -14.50
C MET A 117 0.76 5.54 -15.31
N VAL A 118 1.42 4.41 -15.59
CA VAL A 118 0.84 3.29 -16.34
C VAL A 118 -0.37 2.67 -15.63
N ASN A 119 -0.44 2.78 -14.31
CA ASN A 119 -1.49 2.20 -13.46
C ASN A 119 -2.66 3.17 -13.20
N ARG A 120 -2.57 4.44 -13.60
CA ARG A 120 -3.63 5.46 -13.44
C ARG A 120 -5.02 4.97 -13.88
N PRO A 121 -5.21 4.32 -15.05
CA PRO A 121 -6.55 3.92 -15.50
C PRO A 121 -7.22 2.93 -14.53
N PHE A 122 -6.44 2.05 -13.89
CA PHE A 122 -6.98 1.12 -12.91
C PHE A 122 -7.51 1.85 -11.67
N TYR A 123 -6.74 2.76 -11.08
CA TYR A 123 -7.15 3.48 -9.88
C TYR A 123 -8.26 4.51 -10.14
N GLN A 124 -8.26 5.13 -11.32
CA GLN A 124 -9.39 5.95 -11.79
C GLN A 124 -10.68 5.12 -11.88
N SER A 125 -10.60 3.88 -12.39
CA SER A 125 -11.77 2.98 -12.42
C SER A 125 -12.26 2.58 -11.02
N CYS A 126 -11.40 2.69 -10.00
CA CYS A 126 -11.72 2.51 -8.59
C CYS A 126 -12.19 3.81 -7.91
N GLN A 127 -12.22 4.93 -8.64
CA GLN A 127 -12.61 6.25 -8.14
C GLN A 127 -11.77 6.76 -6.96
N LEU A 128 -10.48 6.38 -6.91
CA LEU A 128 -9.54 6.93 -5.95
C LEU A 128 -9.05 8.30 -6.40
N PRO A 129 -9.15 9.35 -5.56
CA PRO A 129 -8.50 10.63 -5.84
C PRO A 129 -6.98 10.48 -5.96
N MET A 130 -6.37 11.27 -6.84
CA MET A 130 -4.93 11.23 -7.10
C MET A 130 -4.36 12.65 -7.11
N LEU A 131 -3.19 12.82 -6.48
CA LEU A 131 -2.36 13.99 -6.62
C LEU A 131 -1.30 13.69 -7.68
N LEU A 132 -1.50 14.25 -8.87
CA LEU A 132 -0.69 13.92 -10.04
C LEU A 132 0.74 14.43 -9.88
N ASN A 133 1.72 13.59 -10.20
CA ASN A 133 3.16 13.86 -10.12
C ASN A 133 3.67 14.23 -8.70
N GLN A 134 2.83 14.09 -7.68
CA GLN A 134 3.15 14.53 -6.33
C GLN A 134 4.16 13.60 -5.65
N ALA A 135 4.25 12.33 -6.04
CA ALA A 135 5.25 11.41 -5.51
C ALA A 135 6.68 11.84 -5.89
N LYS A 136 6.85 12.57 -7.00
CA LYS A 136 8.16 13.11 -7.42
C LYS A 136 8.72 14.17 -6.47
N GLN A 137 7.88 14.73 -5.60
CA GLN A 137 8.30 15.67 -4.54
C GLN A 137 8.69 14.97 -3.24
N LEU A 138 8.70 13.63 -3.23
CA LEU A 138 9.13 12.83 -2.10
C LEU A 138 10.56 12.32 -2.29
N ARG A 139 11.15 11.88 -1.18
CA ARG A 139 12.46 11.23 -1.14
C ARG A 139 12.37 9.91 -0.39
N GLU A 140 12.82 8.84 -1.02
CA GLU A 140 12.90 7.50 -0.44
C GLU A 140 14.33 7.21 0.03
N PRO A 141 14.52 6.62 1.22
CA PRO A 141 15.86 6.32 1.72
C PRO A 141 16.46 5.11 1.01
N THR A 142 17.67 5.26 0.47
CA THR A 142 18.47 4.16 -0.10
C THR A 142 19.86 4.15 0.54
N GLY A 143 19.98 3.48 1.68
CA GLY A 143 21.21 3.48 2.47
C GLY A 143 21.53 4.87 3.02
N ALA A 144 22.60 5.50 2.51
CA ALA A 144 23.02 6.84 2.90
C ALA A 144 22.41 7.97 2.05
N GLU A 145 21.68 7.62 0.99
CA GLU A 145 21.15 8.56 0.00
C GLU A 145 19.63 8.66 0.06
N TRP A 146 19.10 9.70 -0.58
CA TRP A 146 17.69 10.01 -0.70
C TRP A 146 17.33 10.16 -2.17
N LEU A 147 16.59 9.19 -2.71
CA LEU A 147 16.25 9.15 -4.13
C LEU A 147 14.82 9.60 -4.39
N VAL A 148 14.56 10.01 -5.64
CA VAL A 148 13.18 10.28 -6.09
C VAL A 148 12.49 8.93 -6.30
N PRO A 149 11.29 8.70 -5.75
CA PRO A 149 10.55 7.46 -5.97
C PRO A 149 10.27 7.20 -7.47
N GLU A 150 10.17 5.92 -7.82
CA GLU A 150 9.80 5.49 -9.17
C GLU A 150 8.36 5.90 -9.53
N ASP A 151 7.45 5.85 -8.55
CA ASP A 151 6.07 6.27 -8.70
C ASP A 151 5.92 7.75 -9.08
N ASP A 152 4.83 8.06 -9.78
CA ASP A 152 4.52 9.42 -10.23
C ASP A 152 3.53 10.11 -9.27
N ASP A 153 2.46 9.42 -8.90
CA ASP A 153 1.32 10.00 -8.21
C ASP A 153 1.17 9.52 -6.78
N LEU A 154 0.49 10.34 -5.97
CA LEU A 154 -0.05 9.89 -4.68
C LEU A 154 -1.54 9.61 -4.83
N LEU A 155 -1.95 8.40 -4.45
CA LEU A 155 -3.36 8.02 -4.32
C LEU A 155 -3.85 8.36 -2.91
N ILE A 156 -4.99 9.02 -2.82
CA ILE A 156 -5.62 9.38 -1.55
C ILE A 156 -6.71 8.37 -1.24
N VAL A 157 -6.39 7.38 -0.40
CA VAL A 157 -7.37 6.34 0.01
C VAL A 157 -8.33 6.91 1.04
N HIS A 158 -7.79 7.58 2.07
CA HIS A 158 -8.52 8.35 3.07
C HIS A 158 -7.57 9.30 3.79
N LEU A 159 -7.83 10.61 3.74
CA LEU A 159 -7.05 11.61 4.49
C LEU A 159 -7.98 12.70 5.02
N SER A 160 -7.56 13.34 6.11
CA SER A 160 -8.11 14.63 6.51
C SER A 160 -7.74 15.72 5.50
N GLU A 161 -8.48 16.83 5.52
CA GLU A 161 -8.16 17.98 4.67
C GLU A 161 -6.76 18.53 4.97
N GLU A 162 -6.39 18.57 6.25
CA GLU A 162 -5.06 19.01 6.71
C GLU A 162 -3.94 18.17 6.08
N HIS A 163 -3.97 16.84 6.22
CA HIS A 163 -2.97 15.96 5.61
C HIS A 163 -2.99 16.03 4.09
N THR A 164 -4.17 16.18 3.49
CA THR A 164 -4.29 16.36 2.03
C THR A 164 -3.59 17.62 1.58
N GLN A 165 -3.73 18.73 2.32
CA GLN A 165 -3.10 20.00 1.96
C GLN A 165 -1.58 19.96 2.15
N ILE A 166 -1.08 19.26 3.17
CA ILE A 166 0.35 19.02 3.35
C ILE A 166 0.94 18.34 2.12
N LEU A 167 0.30 17.26 1.64
CA LEU A 167 0.77 16.52 0.47
C LEU A 167 0.68 17.35 -0.82
N LYS A 168 -0.38 18.14 -0.99
CA LYS A 168 -0.53 19.06 -2.14
C LYS A 168 0.53 20.17 -2.16
N ASN A 169 1.03 20.57 -1.00
CA ASN A 169 2.01 21.64 -0.86
C ASN A 169 3.47 21.16 -1.02
N LEU A 170 3.71 19.89 -1.30
CA LEU A 170 5.08 19.44 -1.61
C LEU A 170 5.53 20.07 -2.93
N SER A 171 6.77 20.50 -2.97
CA SER A 171 7.40 21.14 -4.13
C SER A 171 8.91 20.91 -4.11
N PRO A 172 9.65 21.29 -5.16
CA PRO A 172 11.11 21.23 -5.16
C PRO A 172 11.77 21.97 -3.98
N GLU A 173 11.12 23.01 -3.45
CA GLU A 173 11.54 23.81 -2.30
C GLU A 173 11.00 23.27 -0.95
N ASN A 174 10.02 22.35 -0.99
CA ASN A 174 9.34 21.80 0.17
C ASN A 174 9.13 20.28 0.00
N LEU A 175 10.23 19.52 0.07
CA LEU A 175 10.21 18.08 -0.13
C LEU A 175 9.63 17.34 1.08
N GLY A 176 9.06 16.17 0.81
CA GLY A 176 8.74 15.18 1.84
C GLY A 176 9.74 14.04 1.82
N TYR A 177 9.98 13.42 2.96
CA TYR A 177 10.93 12.32 3.13
C TYR A 177 10.19 11.13 3.71
N LEU A 178 10.27 9.99 3.03
CA LEU A 178 9.66 8.75 3.50
C LEU A 178 10.48 8.22 4.68
N VAL A 179 9.79 7.96 5.78
CA VAL A 179 10.38 7.41 6.99
C VAL A 179 9.62 6.13 7.29
N LEU A 180 10.28 5.01 6.98
CA LEU A 180 9.84 3.68 7.36
C LEU A 180 10.39 3.44 8.77
N GLY A 181 9.56 2.95 9.70
CA GLY A 181 10.11 2.45 10.95
C GLY A 181 10.88 1.15 10.71
N ASN A 182 11.80 0.90 11.64
CA ASN A 182 12.74 -0.23 11.58
C ASN A 182 12.12 -1.51 12.12
#